data_AF-T0ZH88-F1
#
_entry.id   AF-T0ZH88-F1
#
_cell.length_a   1.000
_cell.length_b   1.000
_cell.length_c   1.000
_cell.angle_alpha   90.00
_cell.angle_beta   90.00
_cell.angle_gamma   90.00
#
_symmetry.space_group_name_H-M   'P 1'
#
loop_
_entity.id
_entity.type
_entity.pdbx_description
1 polymer ?
#
loop_
_entity_poly.entity_id
_entity_poly.type
_entity_poly.pdbx_seq_one_letter_code
_entity_poly.pdbx_strand_id
1 'polypeptide(L)' 'MIDDIIKISDKDAFLMARRLASEEGILAGSSSGSAVAGAMQLSKILIEDSLVVVIIPDRGERYTSKVFNDEWMKDKGFF' A
#
# COMPACT_ATOMS: atom_id res chain seq x y z
N MET A 1 -19.29 -8.48 -8.82
CA MET A 1 -19.44 -7.25 -9.65
C MET A 1 -18.32 -6.30 -9.24
N ILE A 2 -17.71 -5.61 -10.20
CA ILE A 2 -16.62 -4.62 -9.98
C ILE A 2 -17.04 -3.36 -10.74
N ASP A 3 -17.04 -2.22 -10.07
CA ASP A 3 -17.51 -0.94 -10.64
C ASP A 3 -16.37 -0.09 -11.20
N ASP A 4 -15.16 -0.19 -10.63
CA ASP A 4 -13.98 0.57 -11.07
C ASP A 4 -12.67 -0.19 -10.77
N ILE A 5 -11.58 0.21 -11.44
CA ILE A 5 -10.23 -0.35 -11.30
C ILE A 5 -9.20 0.79 -11.22
N ILE A 6 -8.56 0.92 -10.05
CA ILE A 6 -7.44 1.83 -9.85
C ILE A 6 -6.13 1.06 -10.02
N LYS A 7 -5.29 1.47 -10.97
CA LYS A 7 -3.97 0.88 -11.19
C LYS A 7 -2.94 1.55 -10.28
N ILE A 8 -2.24 0.76 -9.49
CA ILE A 8 -1.17 1.22 -8.60
C ILE A 8 0.16 0.64 -9.06
N SER A 9 1.20 1.47 -9.09
CA SER A 9 2.55 1.05 -9.44
C SER A 9 3.19 0.26 -8.29
N ASP A 10 4.14 -0.61 -8.60
CA ASP A 10 4.93 -1.30 -7.58
C ASP A 10 5.62 -0.32 -6.62
N LYS A 11 6.14 0.80 -7.14
CA LYS A 11 6.76 1.86 -6.33
C LYS A 11 5.77 2.40 -5.28
N ASP A 12 4.58 2.80 -5.71
CA ASP A 12 3.57 3.36 -4.81
C ASP A 12 3.06 2.33 -3.80
N ALA A 13 2.87 1.08 -4.24
CA ALA A 13 2.47 -0.01 -3.38
C ALA A 13 3.49 -0.28 -2.27
N PHE A 14 4.78 -0.34 -2.62
CA PHE A 14 5.86 -0.59 -1.68
C PHE A 14 6.07 0.59 -0.71
N LEU A 15 6.03 1.82 -1.22
CA LEU A 15 6.12 3.00 -0.36
C LEU A 15 4.93 3.07 0.60
N MET A 16 3.71 2.78 0.15
CA MET A 16 2.54 2.76 1.01
C MET A 16 2.60 1.62 2.06
N ALA A 17 3.06 0.43 1.70
CA ALA A 17 3.23 -0.67 2.65
C ALA A 17 4.22 -0.31 3.78
N ARG A 18 5.29 0.44 3.45
CA ARG A 18 6.24 0.96 4.44
C ARG A 18 5.61 2.03 5.32
N ARG A 19 4.82 2.95 4.75
CA ARG A 19 4.06 3.96 5.51
C ARG A 19 3.07 3.33 6.47
N LEU A 20 2.32 2.30 6.06
CA LEU A 20 1.44 1.54 6.96
C LEU A 20 2.19 0.99 8.18
N ALA A 21 3.41 0.47 7.97
CA ALA A 21 4.21 -0.04 9.08
C ALA A 21 4.73 1.07 9.99
N SER A 22 5.18 2.21 9.45
CA SER A 22 5.80 3.29 10.22
C SER A 22 4.82 4.29 10.84
N GLU A 23 3.69 4.56 10.18
CA GLU A 23 2.70 5.56 10.58
C GLU A 23 1.57 4.92 11.40
N GLU A 24 1.12 3.71 11.02
CA GLU A 24 -0.06 3.06 11.60
C GLU A 24 0.27 1.80 12.43
N GLY A 25 1.53 1.36 12.44
CA GLY A 25 1.95 0.12 13.11
C GLY A 25 1.42 -1.16 12.44
N ILE A 26 0.93 -1.06 11.20
CA ILE A 26 0.37 -2.18 10.45
C ILE A 26 1.45 -2.75 9.53
N LEU A 27 2.12 -3.82 9.98
CA LEU A 27 3.11 -4.52 9.18
C LEU A 27 2.41 -5.45 8.16
N ALA A 28 2.21 -4.97 6.94
CA ALA A 28 1.47 -5.67 5.87
C ALA A 28 2.28 -5.86 4.57
N GLY A 29 1.79 -6.71 3.66
CA GLY A 29 2.39 -6.91 2.34
C GLY A 29 2.13 -5.78 1.34
N SER A 30 2.75 -5.90 0.15
CA SER A 30 2.62 -4.90 -0.92
C SER A 30 1.22 -4.81 -1.51
N SER A 31 0.45 -5.91 -1.54
CA SER A 31 -0.96 -5.88 -1.96
C SER A 31 -1.80 -4.98 -1.06
N SER A 32 -1.52 -4.97 0.25
CA SER A 32 -2.15 -4.07 1.21
C SER A 32 -1.73 -2.62 0.95
N GLY A 33 -0.45 -2.40 0.64
CA GLY A 33 0.05 -1.11 0.19
C GLY A 33 -0.68 -0.62 -1.07
N SER A 34 -0.88 -1.48 -2.07
CA SER A 34 -1.66 -1.13 -3.28
C SER A 34 -3.09 -0.76 -2.94
N ALA A 35 -3.76 -1.54 -2.08
CA ALA A 35 -5.15 -1.30 -1.71
C ALA A 35 -5.32 0.05 -0.99
N VAL A 36 -4.42 0.38 -0.06
CA VAL A 36 -4.45 1.67 0.65
C VAL A 36 -4.04 2.83 -0.27
N ALA A 37 -3.04 2.65 -1.14
CA ALA A 37 -2.69 3.67 -2.13
C ALA A 37 -3.85 3.96 -3.09
N GLY A 38 -4.56 2.91 -3.53
CA GLY A 38 -5.80 3.04 -4.31
C GLY A 38 -6.90 3.77 -3.53
N ALA A 39 -7.11 3.45 -2.26
CA ALA A 39 -8.06 4.15 -1.40
C ALA A 39 -7.70 5.64 -1.24
N MET A 40 -6.42 6.00 -1.13
CA MET A 40 -5.95 7.39 -1.08
C MET A 40 -6.12 8.13 -2.42
N GLN A 41 -6.13 7.43 -3.55
CA GLN A 41 -6.49 8.03 -4.84
C GLN A 41 -8.00 8.21 -4.96
N LEU A 42 -8.78 7.22 -4.54
CA LEU A 42 -10.24 7.24 -4.53
C LEU A 42 -10.78 8.36 -3.63
N SER A 43 -10.19 8.56 -2.45
CA SER A 43 -10.66 9.56 -1.48
C SER A 43 -10.69 10.98 -2.01
N LYS A 44 -9.90 11.29 -3.05
CA LYS A 44 -9.86 12.62 -3.70
C LYS A 44 -11.16 12.99 -4.42
N ILE A 45 -12.02 12.02 -4.71
CA ILE A 45 -13.30 12.22 -5.41
C ILE A 45 -14.51 11.85 -4.55
N LEU A 46 -14.29 11.41 -3.30
CA LEU A 46 -15.38 11.11 -2.38
C LEU A 46 -15.86 12.40 -1.71
N ILE A 47 -17.12 12.40 -1.28
CA ILE A 47 -17.65 13.47 -0.44
C ILE A 47 -17.02 13.42 0.95
N GLU A 48 -17.00 14.56 1.63
CA GLU A 48 -16.59 14.66 3.03
C GLU A 48 -17.36 13.63 3.89
N ASP A 49 -16.70 13.12 4.94
CA ASP A 49 -17.22 12.07 5.85
C ASP A 49 -17.50 10.69 5.23
N SER A 50 -17.06 10.42 3.99
CA SER A 50 -17.15 9.08 3.39
C SER A 50 -16.28 8.06 4.15
N LEU A 51 -16.84 6.88 4.43
CA LEU A 51 -16.11 5.76 5.03
C LEU A 51 -15.60 4.80 3.96
N VAL A 52 -14.27 4.62 3.90
CA VAL A 52 -13.63 3.64 3.00
C VAL A 52 -13.11 2.47 3.81
N VAL A 53 -13.45 1.25 3.40
CA VAL A 53 -12.95 0.01 4.00
C VAL A 53 -11.92 -0.61 3.07
N VAL A 54 -10.74 -0.94 3.62
CA VAL A 54 -9.64 -1.57 2.88
C VAL A 54 -9.32 -2.94 3.48
N ILE A 55 -9.15 -3.94 2.64
CA ILE A 55 -8.77 -5.30 3.06
C ILE A 55 -7.25 -5.40 3.09
N ILE A 56 -6.71 -5.89 4.21
CA ILE A 56 -5.30 -6.19 4.41
C ILE A 56 -5.13 -7.71 4.32
N PRO A 57 -4.79 -8.27 3.13
CA PRO A 57 -4.84 -9.70 2.88
C PRO A 57 -3.79 -10.52 3.66
N ASP A 58 -2.65 -9.92 4.02
CA ASP A 58 -1.55 -10.64 4.66
C ASP A 58 -0.64 -9.75 5.52
N ARG A 59 0.23 -10.42 6.28
CA ARG A 59 1.24 -9.82 7.16
C ARG A 59 2.55 -9.59 6.42
N GLY A 60 3.24 -8.52 6.79
CA GLY A 60 4.49 -8.07 6.17
C GLY A 60 5.74 -8.88 6.53
N GLU A 61 5.67 -9.77 7.52
CA GLU A 61 6.80 -10.58 8.01
C GLU A 61 7.51 -11.39 6.91
N ARG A 62 6.76 -11.80 5.88
CA ARG A 62 7.26 -12.57 4.73
C ARG A 62 8.11 -11.74 3.76
N TYR A 63 8.08 -10.42 3.90
CA TYR A 63 8.68 -9.47 2.95
C TYR A 63 9.76 -8.59 3.60
N THR A 64 10.23 -8.96 4.79
CA THR A 64 11.27 -8.23 5.54
C THR A 64 12.56 -8.09 4.74
N SER A 65 12.95 -9.11 3.98
CA SER A 65 14.10 -9.10 3.08
C SER A 65 13.86 -8.40 1.73
N LYS A 66 12.66 -7.85 1.50
CA LYS A 66 12.27 -7.18 0.25
C LYS A 66 11.83 -5.73 0.53
N VAL A 67 10.52 -5.46 0.54
CA VAL A 67 9.94 -4.11 0.65
C VAL A 67 10.40 -3.35 1.90
N PHE A 68 10.66 -4.06 2.99
CA PHE A 68 11.15 -3.47 4.25
C PHE A 68 12.69 -3.42 4.34
N ASN A 69 13.42 -3.86 3.32
CA ASN A 69 14.86 -3.75 3.21
C ASN A 69 15.23 -2.58 2.29
N ASP A 70 16.02 -1.64 2.81
CA ASP A 70 16.40 -0.42 2.08
C ASP A 70 17.36 -0.67 0.92
N GLU A 71 18.29 -1.61 1.05
CA GLU A 71 19.20 -1.96 -0.03
C GLU A 71 18.42 -2.57 -1.19
N TRP A 72 17.51 -3.50 -0.89
CA TRP A 72 16.64 -4.11 -1.91
C TRP A 72 15.78 -3.06 -2.63
N MET A 73 15.19 -2.13 -1.89
CA MET A 73 14.39 -1.04 -2.47
C MET A 73 15.22 -0.10 -3.35
N LYS A 74 16.48 0.18 -3.01
CA LYS A 74 17.42 0.97 -3.84
C LYS A 74 17.81 0.21 -5.11
N ASP A 75 18.19 -1.07 -4.97
CA ASP A 75 18.61 -1.91 -6.10
C ASP A 75 17.49 -2.08 -7.14
N LYS A 76 16.24 -2.02 -6.71
CA LYS A 76 15.06 -2.06 -7.59
C LYS A 76 14.60 -0.70 -8.11
N GLY A 77 15.23 0.40 -7.69
CA GLY A 77 14.88 1.75 -8.15
C GLY A 77 13.57 2.29 -7.59
N PHE A 78 13.16 1.84 -6.40
CA PHE A 78 11.91 2.30 -5.76
C PHE A 78 12.07 3.51 -4.83
N PHE A 79 13.30 3.97 -4.60
CA PHE A 79 13.56 5.30 -4.05
C PHE A 79 13.54 6.35 -5.16
#